data_AF-A0A1G6L098-F1
#
_entry.id   AF-A0A1G6L098-F1
#
_cell.length_a   1.000
_cell.length_b   1.000
_cell.length_c   1.000
_cell.angle_alpha   90.00
_cell.angle_beta   90.00
_cell.angle_gamma   90.00
#
_symmetry.space_group_name_H-M   'P 1'
#
loop_
_entity.id
_entity.type
_entity.pdbx_description
1 polymer ?
#
loop_
_entity_poly.entity_id
_entity_poly.type
_entity_poly.pdbx_seq_one_letter_code
_entity_poly.pdbx_strand_id
1 'polypeptide(L)'
;MNTEVFLILKNFRYQLIKLENSFYIIDKDKPYLLVFLFPFLYWIFPKRVVQISEESANLLQTIPNKDTKAGKINLFAVGISMTIVNLTEPILDYFYIPISPLIASMIVILSSATLLYFRFLISIRNKRSIQRKLHFNNTNYLKIWLFPRPLKKMISITFMSLFAVVVVAIAMYGFIFYGNAFILLCGILFQFMLLIFNISTIPHGKNTVKIIVKS
;
A
#
# COMPACT_ATOMS: atom_id res chain seq x y z
N MET A 1 -18.17 -20.09 1.10
CA MET A 1 -18.66 -18.77 0.67
C MET A 1 -17.90 -18.36 -0.57
N ASN A 2 -18.60 -18.11 -1.68
CA ASN A 2 -17.99 -17.55 -2.88
C ASN A 2 -17.75 -16.06 -2.64
N THR A 3 -16.52 -15.62 -2.92
CA THR A 3 -16.11 -14.23 -2.72
C THR A 3 -15.47 -13.70 -3.99
N GLU A 4 -15.78 -12.47 -4.37
CA GLU A 4 -15.11 -11.78 -5.47
C GLU A 4 -14.74 -10.36 -5.05
N VAL A 5 -13.47 -10.00 -5.22
CA VAL A 5 -12.94 -8.69 -4.84
C VAL A 5 -12.66 -7.88 -6.09
N PHE A 6 -13.21 -6.67 -6.17
CA PHE A 6 -13.02 -5.74 -7.27
C PHE A 6 -12.25 -4.50 -6.83
N LEU A 7 -11.29 -4.10 -7.67
CA LEU A 7 -10.63 -2.80 -7.52
C LEU A 7 -11.55 -1.71 -8.03
N ILE A 8 -11.70 -0.64 -7.25
CA ILE A 8 -12.40 0.57 -7.70
C ILE A 8 -11.37 1.47 -8.39
N LEU A 9 -11.66 1.87 -9.62
CA LEU A 9 -10.76 2.66 -10.45
C LEU A 9 -10.40 3.99 -9.75
N LYS A 10 -9.11 4.35 -9.76
CA LYS A 10 -8.56 5.57 -9.12
C LYS A 10 -8.83 5.64 -7.61
N ASN A 11 -9.13 4.53 -6.95
CA ASN A 11 -9.37 4.48 -5.51
C ASN A 11 -8.53 3.39 -4.82
N PHE A 12 -7.50 3.81 -4.10
CA PHE A 12 -6.60 2.91 -3.39
C PHE A 12 -7.10 2.51 -2.01
N ARG A 13 -8.04 3.28 -1.46
CA ARG A 13 -8.56 3.11 -0.09
C ARG A 13 -9.70 2.11 -0.04
N TYR A 14 -10.62 2.18 -1.00
CA TYR A 14 -11.82 1.35 -1.01
C TYR A 14 -11.74 0.24 -2.04
N GLN A 15 -12.32 -0.90 -1.71
CA GLN A 15 -12.58 -2.00 -2.63
C GLN A 15 -14.02 -2.47 -2.47
N LEU A 16 -14.53 -3.08 -3.54
CA LEU A 16 -15.84 -3.71 -3.55
C LEU A 16 -15.64 -5.22 -3.36
N ILE A 17 -16.42 -5.81 -2.47
CA ILE A 17 -16.44 -7.25 -2.21
C ILE A 17 -17.86 -7.75 -2.50
N LYS A 18 -17.99 -8.71 -3.40
CA LYS A 18 -19.19 -9.52 -3.55
C LYS A 18 -19.04 -10.75 -2.66
N LEU A 19 -19.92 -10.90 -1.69
CA LEU A 19 -20.02 -12.06 -0.82
C LEU A 19 -21.37 -12.71 -1.09
N GLU A 20 -21.34 -13.90 -1.69
CA GLU A 20 -22.54 -14.59 -2.17
C GLU A 20 -23.32 -13.69 -3.15
N ASN A 21 -24.49 -13.17 -2.75
CA ASN A 21 -25.33 -12.29 -3.57
C ASN A 21 -25.36 -10.84 -3.07
N SER A 22 -24.57 -10.48 -2.07
CA SER A 22 -24.54 -9.13 -1.50
C SER A 22 -23.22 -8.40 -1.78
N PHE A 23 -23.33 -7.11 -2.06
CA PHE A 23 -22.19 -6.23 -2.30
C PHE A 23 -21.82 -5.45 -1.04
N TYR A 24 -20.52 -5.38 -0.77
CA TYR A 24 -19.97 -4.71 0.39
C TYR A 24 -18.81 -3.82 -0.01
N ILE A 25 -18.72 -2.64 0.61
CA ILE A 25 -17.54 -1.79 0.54
C ILE A 25 -16.66 -1.99 1.76
N ILE A 26 -15.36 -2.15 1.50
CA ILE A 26 -14.33 -2.25 2.54
C ILE A 26 -13.37 -1.06 2.48
N ASP A 27 -13.03 -0.54 3.66
CA ASP A 27 -12.03 0.52 3.85
C ASP A 27 -10.67 -0.10 4.24
N LYS A 28 -9.68 0.02 3.36
CA LYS A 28 -8.33 -0.52 3.56
C LYS A 28 -7.43 0.40 4.38
N ASP A 29 -7.84 1.63 4.60
CA ASP A 29 -7.05 2.58 5.39
C ASP A 29 -7.35 2.47 6.89
N LYS A 30 -8.14 1.47 7.35
CA LYS A 30 -8.48 1.28 8.77
C LYS A 30 -7.81 0.04 9.39
N PRO A 31 -7.28 0.13 10.64
CA PRO A 31 -7.12 1.34 11.46
C PRO A 31 -6.03 2.28 10.87
N TYR A 32 -6.32 3.58 10.83
CA TYR A 32 -5.51 4.62 10.16
C TYR A 32 -4.02 4.63 10.57
N LEU A 33 -3.18 5.26 9.73
CA LEU A 33 -1.71 5.45 9.86
C LEU A 33 -0.88 4.16 9.99
N LEU A 34 -1.22 3.28 10.92
CA LEU A 34 -0.53 2.01 11.18
C LEU A 34 -0.56 1.08 9.96
N VAL A 35 -1.68 1.02 9.25
CA VAL A 35 -1.80 0.16 8.05
C VAL A 35 -0.97 0.68 6.87
N PHE A 36 -0.56 1.96 6.86
CA PHE A 36 0.30 2.49 5.78
C PHE A 36 1.74 2.04 5.96
N LEU A 37 2.24 2.08 7.20
CA LEU A 37 3.62 1.70 7.52
C LEU A 37 3.76 0.19 7.68
N PHE A 38 2.73 -0.46 8.23
CA PHE A 38 2.72 -1.88 8.53
C PHE A 38 1.43 -2.53 7.96
N PRO A 39 1.36 -2.76 6.64
CA PRO A 39 0.19 -3.34 5.98
C PRO A 39 -0.29 -4.67 6.58
N PHE A 40 0.61 -5.48 7.15
CA PHE A 40 0.26 -6.76 7.77
C PHE A 40 -0.62 -6.61 9.03
N LEU A 41 -0.59 -5.46 9.71
CA LEU A 41 -1.51 -5.15 10.82
C LEU A 41 -2.98 -5.13 10.34
N TYR A 42 -3.21 -4.97 9.03
CA TYR A 42 -4.55 -5.02 8.45
C TYR A 42 -5.27 -6.34 8.79
N TRP A 43 -4.57 -7.47 8.82
CA TRP A 43 -5.20 -8.77 9.05
C TRP A 43 -5.39 -9.11 10.54
N ILE A 44 -4.82 -8.31 11.46
CA ILE A 44 -4.87 -8.53 12.91
C ILE A 44 -6.16 -7.98 13.53
N PHE A 45 -6.87 -7.08 12.84
CA PHE A 45 -8.10 -6.48 13.38
C PHE A 45 -9.31 -6.74 12.50
N PRO A 46 -10.48 -7.05 13.07
CA PRO A 46 -11.71 -7.16 12.30
C PRO A 46 -12.08 -5.81 11.66
N LYS A 47 -12.64 -5.86 10.46
CA LYS A 47 -13.02 -4.71 9.64
C LYS A 47 -14.53 -4.57 9.59
N ARG A 48 -15.00 -3.32 9.57
CA ARG A 48 -16.39 -3.01 9.23
C ARG A 48 -16.50 -2.91 7.72
N VAL A 49 -17.38 -3.70 7.14
CA VAL A 49 -17.76 -3.60 5.73
C VAL A 49 -19.21 -3.15 5.64
N VAL A 50 -19.49 -2.18 4.77
CA VAL A 50 -20.83 -1.59 4.64
C VAL A 50 -21.52 -2.22 3.43
N GLN A 51 -22.73 -2.74 3.62
CA GLN A 51 -23.51 -3.31 2.53
C GLN A 51 -23.99 -2.19 1.60
N ILE A 52 -23.95 -2.42 0.30
CA ILE A 52 -24.46 -1.50 -0.73
C ILE A 52 -25.39 -2.25 -1.68
N SER A 53 -26.34 -1.53 -2.30
CA SER A 53 -27.20 -2.11 -3.33
C SER A 53 -26.41 -2.46 -4.60
N GLU A 54 -26.96 -3.35 -5.42
CA GLU A 54 -26.37 -3.69 -6.72
C GLU A 54 -26.30 -2.47 -7.65
N GLU A 55 -27.33 -1.63 -7.64
CA GLU A 55 -27.33 -0.35 -8.37
C GLU A 55 -26.16 0.55 -7.92
N SER A 56 -25.95 0.68 -6.60
CA SER A 56 -24.81 1.40 -6.02
C SER A 56 -23.47 0.80 -6.43
N ALA A 57 -23.37 -0.54 -6.49
CA ALA A 57 -22.17 -1.23 -6.95
C ALA A 57 -21.88 -0.94 -8.43
N ASN A 58 -22.90 -0.87 -9.28
CA ASN A 58 -22.78 -0.58 -10.72
C ASN A 58 -22.33 0.86 -11.00
N LEU A 59 -22.60 1.82 -10.11
CA LEU A 59 -22.06 3.19 -10.21
C LEU A 59 -20.53 3.25 -10.00
N LEU A 60 -19.94 2.20 -9.44
CA LEU A 60 -18.49 2.11 -9.24
C LEU A 60 -17.85 1.52 -10.49
N GLN A 61 -17.02 2.34 -11.14
CA GLN A 61 -16.12 1.83 -12.18
C GLN A 61 -15.11 0.87 -11.53
N THR A 62 -15.24 -0.41 -11.82
CA THR A 62 -14.33 -1.46 -11.34
C THR A 62 -13.36 -1.87 -12.43
N ILE A 63 -12.16 -2.29 -12.04
CA ILE A 63 -11.21 -2.89 -12.98
C ILE A 63 -11.63 -4.35 -13.14
N PRO A 64 -12.02 -4.80 -14.34
CA PRO A 64 -12.46 -6.17 -14.55
C PRO A 64 -11.32 -7.14 -14.26
N ASN A 65 -11.68 -8.30 -13.72
CA ASN A 65 -10.74 -9.34 -13.35
C ASN A 65 -10.24 -10.04 -14.63
N LYS A 66 -9.20 -9.48 -15.25
CA LYS A 66 -8.46 -10.15 -16.34
C LYS A 66 -7.37 -11.00 -15.72
N ASP A 67 -7.19 -12.22 -16.22
CA ASP A 67 -6.07 -13.09 -15.85
C ASP A 67 -4.75 -12.39 -16.16
N THR A 68 -4.19 -11.72 -15.15
CA THR A 68 -2.92 -11.01 -15.27
C THR A 68 -1.81 -12.03 -15.08
N LYS A 69 -1.18 -12.44 -16.18
CA LYS A 69 0.10 -13.17 -16.13
C LYS A 69 1.09 -12.33 -15.33
N ALA A 70 1.53 -12.85 -14.18
CA ALA A 70 2.56 -12.21 -13.36
C ALA A 70 3.79 -11.92 -14.23
N GLY A 71 4.21 -10.65 -14.27
CA GLY A 71 5.41 -10.24 -14.99
C GLY A 71 6.61 -10.99 -14.43
N LYS A 72 7.24 -11.82 -15.26
CA LYS A 72 8.51 -12.46 -14.93
C LYS A 72 9.57 -11.36 -14.80
N ILE A 73 10.12 -11.20 -13.61
CA ILE A 73 11.31 -10.36 -13.40
C ILE A 73 12.46 -11.11 -14.09
N ASN A 74 12.92 -10.58 -15.22
CA ASN A 74 13.95 -11.18 -16.05
C ASN A 74 15.35 -10.98 -15.42
N LEU A 75 16.23 -11.97 -15.61
CA LEU A 75 17.66 -11.99 -15.24
C LEU A 75 18.43 -10.72 -15.67
N PHE A 76 17.94 -9.99 -16.68
CA PHE A 76 18.46 -8.69 -17.11
C PHE A 76 18.57 -7.64 -15.98
N ALA A 77 17.69 -7.71 -14.98
CA ALA A 77 17.74 -6.79 -13.83
C ALA A 77 19.01 -6.95 -12.97
N VAL A 78 19.63 -8.14 -12.95
CA VAL A 78 20.87 -8.43 -12.20
C VAL A 78 22.11 -7.95 -12.96
N GLY A 79 22.10 -8.03 -14.30
CA GLY A 79 23.19 -7.52 -15.13
C GLY A 79 23.26 -5.98 -15.13
N ILE A 80 22.10 -5.31 -15.14
CA ILE A 80 22.01 -3.84 -15.09
C ILE A 80 22.51 -3.29 -13.75
N SER A 81 22.27 -3.99 -12.63
CA SER A 81 22.70 -3.51 -11.32
C SER A 81 24.22 -3.54 -11.13
N MET A 82 24.94 -4.54 -11.66
CA MET A 82 26.42 -4.57 -11.60
C MET A 82 27.05 -3.44 -12.44
N THR A 83 26.50 -3.13 -13.61
CA THR A 83 27.02 -2.03 -14.46
C THR A 83 26.73 -0.67 -13.85
N ILE A 84 25.60 -0.48 -13.16
CA ILE A 84 25.29 0.76 -12.46
C ILE A 84 26.28 1.00 -11.32
N VAL A 85 26.66 -0.03 -10.54
CA VAL A 85 27.58 0.11 -9.39
C VAL A 85 28.93 0.71 -9.83
N ASN A 86 29.52 0.21 -10.91
CA ASN A 86 30.82 0.70 -11.41
C ASN A 86 30.74 2.11 -12.05
N LEU A 87 29.56 2.54 -12.49
CA LEU A 87 29.33 3.87 -13.06
C LEU A 87 28.87 4.89 -12.02
N THR A 88 28.42 4.45 -10.83
CA THR A 88 27.86 5.34 -9.81
C THR A 88 28.91 5.90 -8.87
N GLU A 89 30.04 5.22 -8.64
CA GLU A 89 31.09 5.70 -7.73
C GLU A 89 31.50 7.18 -7.98
N PRO A 90 31.84 7.60 -9.20
CA PRO A 90 32.22 9.00 -9.47
C PRO A 90 31.04 9.99 -9.35
N ILE A 91 29.82 9.50 -9.53
CA ILE A 91 28.59 10.31 -9.48
C ILE A 91 28.15 10.53 -8.03
N LEU A 92 28.36 9.53 -7.16
CA LEU A 92 27.94 9.56 -5.76
C LEU A 92 28.66 10.65 -4.96
N ASP A 93 29.90 10.98 -5.31
CA ASP A 93 30.66 12.07 -4.68
C ASP A 93 30.04 13.45 -4.92
N TYR A 94 29.38 13.67 -6.08
CA TYR A 94 28.64 14.91 -6.33
C TYR A 94 27.39 15.05 -5.46
N PHE A 95 26.87 13.95 -4.92
CA PHE A 95 25.71 13.95 -4.04
C PHE A 95 26.10 14.08 -2.56
N TYR A 96 27.40 14.17 -2.24
CA TYR A 96 27.84 14.47 -0.89
C TYR A 96 27.50 15.93 -0.54
N ILE A 97 26.71 16.12 0.50
CA ILE A 97 26.40 17.44 1.04
C ILE A 97 27.01 17.52 2.44
N PRO A 98 27.98 18.42 2.68
CA PRO A 98 28.55 18.61 4.01
C PRO A 98 27.53 19.32 4.91
N ILE A 99 26.64 18.55 5.53
CA ILE A 99 25.65 19.01 6.50
C ILE A 99 25.89 18.36 7.85
N SER A 100 25.51 19.06 8.92
CA SER A 100 25.55 18.46 10.25
C SER A 100 24.49 17.35 10.38
N PRO A 101 24.72 16.31 11.20
CA PRO A 101 23.74 15.25 11.44
C PRO A 101 22.39 15.78 11.95
N LEU A 102 22.40 16.90 12.69
CA LEU A 102 21.19 17.56 13.16
C LEU A 102 20.36 18.12 12.00
N ILE A 103 20.99 18.83 11.06
CA ILE A 103 20.32 19.35 9.86
C ILE A 103 19.84 18.19 8.99
N ALA A 104 20.67 17.16 8.80
CA ALA A 104 20.29 15.96 8.05
C ALA A 104 19.06 15.27 8.65
N SER A 105 18.99 15.15 9.98
CA SER A 105 17.85 14.58 10.70
C SER A 105 16.57 15.41 10.48
N MET A 106 16.67 16.73 10.49
CA MET A 106 15.54 17.61 10.18
C MET A 106 15.02 17.41 8.75
N ILE A 107 15.92 17.23 7.77
CA ILE A 107 15.56 16.95 6.37
C ILE A 107 14.83 15.59 6.26
N VAL A 108 15.32 14.55 6.95
CA VAL A 108 14.67 13.22 6.99
C VAL A 108 13.27 13.31 7.58
N ILE A 109 13.11 14.02 8.69
CA ILE A 109 11.81 14.20 9.35
C ILE A 109 10.86 14.97 8.42
N LEU A 110 11.32 16.07 7.82
CA LEU A 110 10.51 16.90 6.94
C LEU A 110 10.05 16.15 5.69
N SER A 111 10.97 15.43 5.03
CA SER A 111 10.66 14.61 3.84
C SER A 111 9.68 13.47 4.19
N SER A 112 9.90 12.78 5.31
CA SER A 112 9.00 11.73 5.81
C SER A 112 7.60 12.26 6.13
N ALA A 113 7.52 13.39 6.84
CA ALA A 113 6.26 14.04 7.18
C ALA A 113 5.51 14.49 5.92
N THR A 114 6.23 15.02 4.93
CA THR A 114 5.66 15.43 3.63
C THR A 114 5.05 14.24 2.90
N LEU A 115 5.72 13.09 2.84
CA LEU A 115 5.18 11.88 2.21
C LEU A 115 3.96 11.33 2.94
N LEU A 116 4.00 11.31 4.27
CA LEU A 116 2.85 10.89 5.09
C LEU A 116 1.65 11.81 4.87
N TYR A 117 1.88 13.12 4.86
CA TYR A 117 0.85 14.12 4.57
C TYR A 117 0.25 13.92 3.17
N PHE A 118 1.10 13.73 2.15
CA PHE A 118 0.65 13.44 0.79
C PHE A 118 -0.21 12.16 0.72
N ARG A 119 0.21 11.07 1.38
CA ARG A 119 -0.58 9.83 1.46
C ARG A 119 -1.92 10.03 2.18
N PHE A 120 -1.96 10.89 3.19
CA PHE A 120 -3.18 11.26 3.90
C PHE A 120 -4.14 12.05 3.01
N LEU A 121 -3.65 13.01 2.23
CA LEU A 121 -4.46 13.75 1.24
C LEU A 121 -5.08 12.81 0.20
N ILE A 122 -4.32 11.83 -0.30
CA ILE A 122 -4.84 10.80 -1.20
C ILE A 122 -5.96 10.00 -0.51
N SER A 123 -5.78 9.61 0.75
CA SER A 123 -6.81 8.89 1.53
C SER A 123 -8.11 9.69 1.65
N ILE A 124 -8.02 10.98 1.93
CA ILE A 124 -9.18 11.89 2.01
C ILE A 124 -9.86 11.99 0.65
N ARG A 125 -9.11 12.21 -0.43
CA ARG A 125 -9.64 12.30 -1.79
C ARG A 125 -10.38 11.02 -2.19
N ASN A 126 -9.80 9.86 -1.88
CA ASN A 126 -10.41 8.55 -2.14
C ASN A 126 -11.72 8.36 -1.37
N LYS A 127 -11.78 8.78 -0.09
CA LYS A 127 -13.01 8.76 0.71
C LYS A 127 -14.09 9.67 0.15
N ARG A 128 -13.75 10.92 -0.16
CA ARG A 128 -14.69 11.87 -0.78
C ARG A 128 -15.19 11.36 -2.13
N SER A 129 -14.35 10.67 -2.90
CA SER A 129 -14.76 10.10 -4.18
C SER A 129 -15.82 9.02 -4.06
N ILE A 130 -15.82 8.22 -2.99
CA ILE A 130 -16.86 7.21 -2.78
C ILE A 130 -18.11 7.83 -2.18
N GLN A 131 -17.97 8.71 -1.19
CA GLN A 131 -19.10 9.39 -0.55
C GLN A 131 -19.94 10.24 -1.52
N ARG A 132 -19.34 10.76 -2.60
CA ARG A 132 -20.08 11.47 -3.66
C ARG A 132 -20.91 10.56 -4.55
N LYS A 133 -20.52 9.29 -4.69
CA LYS A 133 -21.20 8.31 -5.55
C LYS A 133 -22.21 7.48 -4.79
N LEU A 134 -21.99 7.30 -3.48
CA LEU A 134 -22.75 6.38 -2.65
C LEU A 134 -23.28 7.09 -1.40
N HIS A 135 -24.57 6.95 -1.16
CA HIS A 135 -25.18 7.27 0.12
C HIS A 135 -25.01 6.08 1.06
N PHE A 136 -24.03 6.16 1.97
CA PHE A 136 -23.81 5.10 2.96
C PHE A 136 -24.95 5.08 3.97
N ASN A 137 -25.77 4.03 3.95
CA ASN A 137 -26.59 3.71 5.10
C ASN A 137 -25.70 2.99 6.13
N ASN A 138 -25.13 3.75 7.07
CA ASN A 138 -24.15 3.27 8.04
C ASN A 138 -24.72 2.27 9.08
N THR A 139 -26.01 1.96 8.97
CA THR A 139 -26.72 1.01 9.84
C THR A 139 -26.54 -0.43 9.39
N ASN A 140 -26.36 -0.69 8.10
CA ASN A 140 -26.21 -2.04 7.55
C ASN A 140 -24.74 -2.37 7.28
N TYR A 141 -24.05 -2.86 8.32
CA TYR A 141 -22.65 -3.24 8.25
C TYR A 141 -22.40 -4.63 8.85
N LEU A 142 -21.37 -5.31 8.34
CA LEU A 142 -20.84 -6.54 8.92
C LEU A 142 -19.46 -6.31 9.50
N LYS A 143 -19.14 -7.01 10.59
CA LYS A 143 -17.80 -7.07 11.15
C LYS A 143 -17.13 -8.35 10.67
N ILE A 144 -16.05 -8.25 9.90
CA ILE A 144 -15.40 -9.40 9.28
C ILE A 144 -13.92 -9.46 9.57
N TRP A 145 -13.37 -10.66 9.65
CA TRP A 145 -11.95 -10.90 9.44
C TRP A 145 -11.70 -11.26 7.99
N LEU A 146 -10.63 -10.72 7.41
CA LEU A 146 -10.28 -10.91 6.01
C LEU A 146 -8.82 -11.33 5.88
N PHE A 147 -8.56 -12.44 5.20
CA PHE A 147 -7.23 -12.99 4.99
C PHE A 147 -6.99 -13.31 3.51
N PRO A 148 -5.83 -12.98 2.92
CA PRO A 148 -5.49 -13.39 1.55
C PRO A 148 -5.41 -14.91 1.38
N ARG A 149 -5.80 -15.40 0.20
CA ARG A 149 -5.60 -16.78 -0.26
C ARG A 149 -4.68 -16.81 -1.49
N PRO A 150 -3.68 -17.72 -1.53
CA PRO A 150 -3.21 -18.57 -0.43
C PRO A 150 -2.47 -17.77 0.66
N LEU A 151 -2.29 -18.38 1.85
CA LEU A 151 -1.58 -17.79 2.99
C LEU A 151 -0.15 -17.32 2.64
N LYS A 152 0.50 -17.98 1.68
CA LYS A 152 1.81 -17.58 1.14
C LYS A 152 1.83 -16.11 0.67
N LYS A 153 0.73 -15.60 0.09
CA LYS A 153 0.63 -14.18 -0.31
C LYS A 153 0.67 -13.25 0.90
N MET A 154 -0.01 -13.63 1.98
CA MET A 154 -0.02 -12.89 3.25
C MET A 154 1.38 -12.80 3.85
N ILE A 155 2.09 -13.94 3.92
CA ILE A 155 3.47 -14.03 4.41
C ILE A 155 4.41 -13.21 3.52
N SER A 156 4.29 -13.32 2.20
CA SER A 156 5.12 -12.59 1.23
C SER A 156 4.95 -11.07 1.36
N ILE A 157 3.72 -10.58 1.48
CA ILE A 157 3.44 -9.14 1.70
C ILE A 157 4.03 -8.69 3.05
N THR A 158 3.92 -9.51 4.09
CA THR A 158 4.51 -9.19 5.41
C THR A 158 6.02 -9.03 5.30
N PHE A 159 6.71 -10.03 4.75
CA PHE A 159 8.15 -10.01 4.59
C PHE A 159 8.61 -8.83 3.72
N MET A 160 7.93 -8.58 2.59
CA MET A 160 8.27 -7.48 1.71
C MET A 160 8.07 -6.11 2.37
N SER A 161 7.03 -5.95 3.20
CA SER A 161 6.82 -4.71 3.95
C SER A 161 7.87 -4.50 5.04
N LEU A 162 8.27 -5.55 5.77
CA LEU A 162 9.33 -5.47 6.79
C LEU A 162 10.68 -5.16 6.16
N PHE A 163 11.00 -5.84 5.06
CA PHE A 163 12.20 -5.56 4.27
C PHE A 163 12.23 -4.11 3.80
N ALA A 164 11.14 -3.59 3.25
CA ALA A 164 11.04 -2.20 2.81
C ALA A 164 11.23 -1.21 3.98
N VAL A 165 10.67 -1.48 5.17
CA VAL A 165 10.89 -0.67 6.38
C VAL A 165 12.38 -0.62 6.75
N VAL A 166 13.07 -1.77 6.73
CA VAL A 166 14.50 -1.84 7.03
C VAL A 166 15.32 -1.07 6.00
N VAL A 167 15.04 -1.23 4.71
CA VAL A 167 15.72 -0.50 3.63
C VAL A 167 15.55 1.01 3.79
N VAL A 168 14.32 1.48 4.09
CA VAL A 168 14.06 2.90 4.37
C VAL A 168 14.85 3.36 5.59
N ALA A 169 14.83 2.62 6.69
CA ALA A 169 15.55 2.99 7.91
C ALA A 169 17.07 3.10 7.68
N ILE A 170 17.66 2.13 6.99
CA ILE A 170 19.09 2.13 6.62
C ILE A 170 19.41 3.31 5.71
N ALA A 171 18.59 3.60 4.71
CA ALA A 171 18.82 4.73 3.81
C ALA A 171 18.74 6.08 4.55
N MET A 172 17.73 6.27 5.40
CA MET A 172 17.58 7.51 6.18
C MET A 172 18.73 7.69 7.17
N TYR A 173 19.13 6.62 7.87
CA TYR A 173 20.30 6.63 8.74
C TYR A 173 21.60 6.90 7.97
N GLY A 174 21.77 6.25 6.81
CA GLY A 174 22.92 6.45 5.93
C GLY A 174 23.05 7.90 5.46
N PHE A 175 21.95 8.56 5.10
CA PHE A 175 21.99 9.99 4.77
C PHE A 175 22.39 10.85 5.97
N ILE A 176 21.90 10.56 7.18
CA ILE A 176 22.25 11.33 8.40
C ILE A 176 23.74 11.28 8.71
N PHE A 177 24.37 10.12 8.51
CA PHE A 177 25.79 9.93 8.83
C PHE A 177 26.74 10.30 7.69
N TYR A 178 26.38 9.98 6.44
CA TYR A 178 27.26 10.16 5.30
C TYR A 178 26.93 11.41 4.46
N GLY A 179 25.82 12.10 4.73
CA GLY A 179 25.43 13.33 4.01
C GLY A 179 25.12 13.13 2.53
N ASN A 180 24.97 11.87 2.07
CA ASN A 180 24.80 11.57 0.65
C ASN A 180 23.34 11.66 0.21
N ALA A 181 23.00 12.68 -0.57
CA ALA A 181 21.65 12.97 -1.02
C ALA A 181 21.05 11.90 -1.96
N PHE A 182 21.88 11.11 -2.64
CA PHE A 182 21.39 9.98 -3.43
C PHE A 182 20.80 8.88 -2.53
N ILE A 183 21.45 8.60 -1.39
CA ILE A 183 20.93 7.66 -0.38
C ILE A 183 19.57 8.16 0.13
N LEU A 184 19.44 9.46 0.42
CA LEU A 184 18.16 10.06 0.80
C LEU A 184 17.10 9.86 -0.27
N LEU A 185 17.42 10.13 -1.54
CA LEU A 185 16.50 9.95 -2.66
C LEU A 185 16.01 8.50 -2.77
N CYS A 186 16.91 7.52 -2.66
CA CYS A 186 16.55 6.11 -2.60
C CYS A 186 15.61 5.83 -1.42
N GLY A 187 15.93 6.34 -0.23
CA GLY A 187 15.08 6.21 0.96
C GLY A 187 13.67 6.77 0.75
N ILE A 188 13.55 7.96 0.16
CA ILE A 188 12.27 8.61 -0.18
C ILE A 188 11.45 7.75 -1.15
N LEU A 189 12.08 7.19 -2.19
CA LEU A 189 11.41 6.33 -3.16
C LEU A 189 10.86 5.04 -2.51
N PHE A 190 11.67 4.37 -1.69
CA PHE A 190 11.23 3.18 -0.96
C PHE A 190 10.14 3.50 0.07
N GLN A 191 10.22 4.65 0.75
CA GLN A 191 9.20 5.10 1.69
C GLN A 191 7.88 5.39 0.97
N PHE A 192 7.93 6.04 -0.19
CA PHE A 192 6.74 6.25 -1.02
C PHE A 192 6.09 4.93 -1.42
N MET A 193 6.88 3.95 -1.88
CA MET A 193 6.41 2.60 -2.20
C MET A 193 5.76 1.91 -0.99
N LEU A 194 6.37 2.01 0.19
CA LEU A 194 5.83 1.46 1.44
C LEU A 194 4.44 2.03 1.75
N LEU A 195 4.25 3.35 1.64
CA LEU A 195 2.99 4.04 1.96
C LEU A 195 1.82 3.65 1.06
N ILE A 196 2.09 3.19 -0.17
CA ILE A 196 1.05 2.68 -1.10
C ILE A 196 0.92 1.16 -1.05
N PHE A 197 1.82 0.46 -0.37
CA PHE A 197 1.89 -1.00 -0.37
C PHE A 197 0.65 -1.65 0.29
N ASN A 198 -0.06 -0.91 1.14
CA ASN A 198 -1.31 -1.35 1.76
C ASN A 198 -2.40 -1.71 0.73
N ILE A 199 -2.30 -1.25 -0.52
CA ILE A 199 -3.21 -1.62 -1.60
C ILE A 199 -3.28 -3.13 -1.79
N SER A 200 -2.17 -3.84 -1.59
CA SER A 200 -2.00 -5.27 -1.83
C SER A 200 -2.54 -6.16 -0.70
N THR A 201 -2.95 -5.59 0.44
CA THR A 201 -3.46 -6.34 1.60
C THR A 201 -4.70 -7.17 1.32
N ILE A 202 -5.48 -6.75 0.32
CA ILE A 202 -6.66 -7.45 -0.17
C ILE A 202 -6.46 -7.70 -1.68
N PRO A 203 -6.07 -8.93 -2.07
CA PRO A 203 -5.88 -9.28 -3.48
C PRO A 203 -7.22 -9.25 -4.22
N HIS A 204 -7.22 -8.65 -5.40
CA HIS A 204 -8.38 -8.62 -6.29
C HIS A 204 -8.63 -10.00 -6.92
N GLY A 205 -9.90 -10.31 -7.21
CA GLY A 205 -10.34 -11.48 -7.97
C GLY A 205 -11.26 -12.45 -7.23
N LYS A 206 -11.58 -13.56 -7.89
CA LYS A 206 -12.44 -14.63 -7.35
C LYS A 206 -11.70 -15.51 -6.35
N ASN A 207 -12.33 -15.74 -5.20
CA ASN A 207 -11.87 -16.59 -4.11
C ASN A 207 -10.43 -16.30 -3.63
N THR A 208 -9.98 -15.05 -3.81
CA THR A 208 -8.65 -14.58 -3.41
C THR A 208 -8.56 -14.21 -1.93
N VAL A 209 -9.68 -14.22 -1.21
CA VAL A 209 -9.76 -13.91 0.22
C VAL A 209 -10.58 -14.95 0.98
N LYS A 210 -10.21 -15.19 2.24
CA LYS A 210 -11.02 -15.89 3.24
C LYS A 210 -11.71 -14.83 4.10
N ILE A 211 -13.02 -14.88 4.19
CA ILE A 211 -13.82 -14.00 5.06
C ILE A 211 -14.38 -14.84 6.22
N ILE A 212 -14.26 -14.33 7.44
CA ILE A 212 -14.90 -14.90 8.64
C ILE A 212 -15.78 -13.79 9.23
N VAL A 213 -17.09 -13.99 9.24
CA VAL A 213 -18.04 -13.04 9.81
C VAL A 213 -18.00 -13.17 11.34
N LYS A 214 -17.83 -12.04 12.03
CA LYS A 214 -17.93 -11.97 13.49
C LYS A 214 -19.35 -11.57 13.84
N SER A 215 -20.08 -12.51 14.46
CA SER A 215 -21.36 -12.25 15.14
C SER A 215 -21.19 -11.25 16.27
#